data_AF-A0AA37PDC0-F1
#
_entry.id   AF-A0AA37PDC0-F1
#
_cell.length_a   1.000
_cell.length_b   1.000
_cell.length_c   1.000
_cell.angle_alpha   90.00
_cell.angle_beta   90.00
_cell.angle_gamma   90.00
#
_symmetry.space_group_name_H-M   'P 1'
#
loop_
_entity.id
_entity.type
_entity.pdbx_description
1 polymer ?
#
loop_
_entity_poly.entity_id
_entity_poly.type
_entity_poly.pdbx_seq_one_letter_code
_entity_poly.pdbx_strand_id
1 'polypeptide(L)'
;MKDMFALLDVIAVEDPIKKGDFWREQLFVKLPEPWQDRPISFKELAGCNSLSGLRIAVPEMYLGGPTPSGAKPVTTSPAVVELWKQARKDLEALGAEIVMVLDFPAVTAYENDELLPNGCPKRPNDWVSMERSALIAHAWNDFLKSFKDPRIPDLAAVDPFNIYPDALRTEPELRHFDKPNAILYHKLVDYIRNGSINNIEGLDVAIKALEGMRRVLLEDWLTDLGCDCVAFPAAGDVGPANADSSFEGADLAWRNGVHYSNGNRTIRHLGIPTVSVPMGILADKGVPMNLTFAGRAYDDVKLLKWANAFEVQTQRRIPPPHTPALDSDIVQLDSSVEERAPRPELNVEKFEVAQGCSGSVLDVIIDGSVKTATYIQDVPVLEVTVDGATVPLEKINISPEPETLEGERRYHFRVRTKTPKPVDKNGLEKTWVPVARDKNMAVILARTAIGGKATGWFGLI
;
A
#
# COMPACT_ATOMS: atom_id res chain seq x y z
N MET A 1 15.32 0.96 -4.51
CA MET A 1 16.01 0.67 -3.24
C MET A 1 16.47 1.92 -2.50
N LYS A 2 17.10 2.91 -3.15
CA LYS A 2 17.55 4.16 -2.48
C LYS A 2 16.46 4.79 -1.58
N ASP A 3 15.24 4.94 -2.09
CA ASP A 3 14.14 5.53 -1.33
C ASP A 3 13.68 4.64 -0.17
N MET A 4 13.67 3.31 -0.36
CA MET A 4 13.42 2.35 0.72
C MET A 4 14.43 2.52 1.85
N PHE A 5 15.72 2.68 1.54
CA PHE A 5 16.75 2.90 2.55
C PHE A 5 16.59 4.24 3.28
N ALA A 6 16.24 5.30 2.56
CA ALA A 6 15.96 6.58 3.18
C ALA A 6 14.74 6.51 4.12
N LEU A 7 13.71 5.75 3.74
CA LEU A 7 12.53 5.51 4.59
C LEU A 7 12.91 4.70 5.83
N LEU A 8 13.65 3.60 5.67
CA LEU A 8 14.06 2.73 6.78
C LEU A 8 14.94 3.44 7.81
N ASP A 9 15.81 4.38 7.40
CA ASP A 9 16.56 5.23 8.34
C ASP A 9 15.65 6.00 9.32
N VAL A 10 14.41 6.27 8.91
CA VAL A 10 13.42 7.00 9.72
C VAL A 10 12.52 6.04 10.49
N ILE A 11 11.97 5.01 9.83
CA ILE A 11 10.89 4.18 10.41
C ILE A 11 11.39 2.92 11.14
N ALA A 12 12.61 2.44 10.87
CA ALA A 12 13.15 1.23 11.47
C ALA A 12 13.70 1.48 12.89
N VAL A 13 12.88 2.09 13.75
CA VAL A 13 13.22 2.44 15.13
C VAL A 13 12.38 1.63 16.10
N GLU A 14 12.84 1.54 17.35
CA GLU A 14 12.04 0.93 18.41
C GLU A 14 10.79 1.78 18.70
N ASP A 15 9.63 1.16 18.64
CA ASP A 15 8.39 1.75 19.13
C ASP A 15 8.20 1.37 20.60
N PRO A 16 8.28 2.32 21.55
CA PRO A 16 8.10 2.02 22.97
C PRO A 16 6.65 1.57 23.29
N ILE A 17 5.69 1.83 22.40
CA ILE A 17 4.30 1.42 22.57
C ILE A 17 4.12 0.03 21.95
N LYS A 18 3.93 -0.98 22.79
CA LYS A 18 3.61 -2.35 22.33
C LYS A 18 2.12 -2.56 22.12
N LYS A 19 1.28 -1.76 22.78
CA LYS A 19 -0.18 -1.92 22.78
C LYS A 19 -0.76 -1.83 21.36
N GLY A 20 -1.47 -2.87 20.93
CA GLY A 20 -2.02 -3.01 19.58
C GLY A 20 -1.12 -3.82 18.64
N ASP A 21 0.11 -4.14 19.04
CA ASP A 21 1.03 -5.00 18.30
C ASP A 21 1.00 -6.41 18.90
N PHE A 22 0.19 -7.27 18.29
CA PHE A 22 -0.04 -8.63 18.75
C PHE A 22 1.25 -9.42 18.99
N TRP A 23 2.21 -9.35 18.06
CA TRP A 23 3.42 -10.15 18.13
C TRP A 23 4.36 -9.69 19.25
N ARG A 24 4.42 -8.38 19.52
CA ARG A 24 5.19 -7.81 20.63
C ARG A 24 4.50 -7.94 22.00
N GLU A 25 3.18 -8.15 22.04
CA GLU A 25 2.40 -8.31 23.28
C GLU A 25 2.15 -9.76 23.71
N GLN A 26 2.08 -10.69 22.76
CA GLN A 26 1.80 -12.09 23.08
C GLN A 26 2.86 -12.69 24.03
N LEU A 27 2.45 -13.68 24.81
CA LEU A 27 3.24 -14.23 25.92
C LEU A 27 3.82 -15.63 25.65
N PHE A 28 3.68 -16.13 24.42
CA PHE A 28 3.85 -17.53 24.08
C PHE A 28 5.17 -17.85 23.39
N VAL A 29 5.70 -16.90 22.61
CA VAL A 29 7.00 -17.00 21.94
C VAL A 29 7.84 -15.76 22.22
N LYS A 30 9.15 -15.96 22.41
CA LYS A 30 10.08 -14.85 22.62
C LYS A 30 10.60 -14.39 21.27
N LEU A 31 10.32 -13.13 20.93
CA LEU A 31 10.90 -12.49 19.75
C LEU A 31 12.29 -11.91 20.08
N PRO A 32 13.21 -11.87 19.11
CA PRO A 32 14.42 -11.08 19.25
C PRO A 32 14.09 -9.59 19.27
N GLU A 33 15.04 -8.78 19.72
CA GLU A 33 14.90 -7.33 19.59
C GLU A 33 14.87 -6.96 18.10
N PRO A 34 14.02 -6.00 17.69
CA PRO A 34 13.95 -5.60 16.30
C PRO A 34 15.28 -4.99 15.87
N TRP A 35 15.67 -5.26 14.62
CA TRP A 35 16.80 -4.59 13.96
C TRP A 35 18.17 -4.78 14.63
N GLN A 36 18.43 -5.92 15.27
CA GLN A 36 19.73 -6.22 15.90
C GLN A 36 20.93 -6.04 14.95
N ASP A 37 20.77 -6.46 13.69
CA ASP A 37 21.82 -6.41 12.67
C ASP A 37 21.71 -5.18 11.74
N ARG A 38 20.95 -4.15 12.12
CA ARG A 38 20.78 -2.97 11.26
C ARG A 38 22.09 -2.18 11.13
N PRO A 39 22.40 -1.63 9.95
CA PRO A 39 23.52 -0.71 9.79
C PRO A 39 23.27 0.62 10.52
N ILE A 40 24.30 1.46 10.66
CA ILE A 40 24.15 2.81 11.22
C ILE A 40 23.18 3.62 10.34
N SER A 41 23.31 3.49 9.02
CA SER A 41 22.31 3.93 8.05
C SER A 41 22.08 2.85 6.99
N PHE A 42 20.81 2.61 6.64
CA PHE A 42 20.44 1.73 5.54
C PHE A 42 20.98 2.21 4.19
N LYS A 43 21.33 3.49 4.06
CA LYS A 43 21.96 4.03 2.83
C LYS A 43 23.31 3.37 2.53
N GLU A 44 24.00 2.84 3.54
CA GLU A 44 25.24 2.09 3.36
C GLU A 44 25.02 0.84 2.49
N LEU A 45 23.81 0.28 2.50
CA LEU A 45 23.46 -0.89 1.69
C LEU A 45 23.41 -0.59 0.19
N ALA A 46 23.35 0.69 -0.22
CA ALA A 46 23.36 1.08 -1.62
C ALA A 46 24.66 0.70 -2.35
N GLY A 47 25.77 0.54 -1.60
CA GLY A 47 27.04 0.07 -2.14
C GLY A 47 27.09 -1.43 -2.46
N CYS A 48 26.11 -2.22 -2.00
CA CYS A 48 26.04 -3.64 -2.28
C CYS A 48 25.51 -3.89 -3.69
N ASN A 49 26.40 -4.22 -4.62
CA ASN A 49 26.12 -4.38 -6.05
C ASN A 49 26.49 -5.75 -6.63
N SER A 50 26.79 -6.73 -5.78
CA SER A 50 27.19 -8.08 -6.17
C SER A 50 26.37 -9.13 -5.43
N LEU A 51 26.09 -10.25 -6.10
CA LEU A 51 25.48 -11.45 -5.54
C LEU A 51 26.47 -12.62 -5.51
N SER A 52 27.78 -12.35 -5.66
CA SER A 52 28.81 -13.38 -5.70
C SER A 52 28.79 -14.28 -4.46
N GLY A 53 28.68 -15.59 -4.69
CA GLY A 53 28.63 -16.60 -3.64
C GLY A 53 27.25 -16.82 -3.02
N LEU A 54 26.22 -16.10 -3.46
CA LEU A 54 24.84 -16.29 -3.03
C LEU A 54 24.23 -17.52 -3.71
N ARG A 55 23.64 -18.43 -2.95
CA ARG A 55 22.90 -19.60 -3.48
C ARG A 55 21.40 -19.38 -3.28
N ILE A 56 20.65 -19.33 -4.39
CA ILE A 56 19.23 -18.97 -4.40
C ILE A 56 18.40 -20.19 -4.79
N ALA A 57 17.52 -20.63 -3.89
CA ALA A 57 16.52 -21.64 -4.20
C ALA A 57 15.39 -21.04 -5.06
N VAL A 58 14.99 -21.72 -6.12
CA VAL A 58 13.92 -21.25 -7.02
C VAL A 58 12.86 -22.35 -7.21
N PRO A 59 11.65 -22.17 -6.68
CA PRO A 59 10.58 -23.14 -6.83
C PRO A 59 10.05 -23.22 -8.26
N GLU A 60 10.22 -24.36 -8.91
CA GLU A 60 9.75 -24.63 -10.28
C GLU A 60 8.23 -24.50 -10.42
N MET A 61 7.47 -24.78 -9.35
CA MET A 61 6.02 -24.57 -9.32
C MET A 61 5.58 -23.14 -9.67
N TYR A 62 6.45 -22.12 -9.47
CA TYR A 62 6.17 -20.71 -9.83
C TYR A 62 6.61 -20.33 -11.24
N LEU A 63 7.11 -21.30 -12.00
CA LEU A 63 7.68 -21.11 -13.33
C LEU A 63 6.96 -21.98 -14.38
N GLY A 64 5.75 -22.44 -14.05
CA GLY A 64 4.99 -23.39 -14.87
C GLY A 64 5.42 -24.85 -14.69
N GLY A 65 6.26 -25.15 -13.70
CA GLY A 65 6.61 -26.52 -13.31
C GLY A 65 5.48 -27.23 -12.56
N PRO A 66 5.60 -28.55 -12.35
CA PRO A 66 4.60 -29.34 -11.65
C PRO A 66 4.53 -28.97 -10.15
N THR A 67 3.36 -29.13 -9.55
CA THR A 67 3.19 -29.09 -8.09
C THR A 67 3.21 -30.50 -7.50
N PRO A 68 3.64 -30.66 -6.23
CA PRO A 68 3.55 -31.94 -5.53
C PRO A 68 2.11 -32.50 -5.52
N SER A 69 1.99 -33.83 -5.51
CA SER A 69 0.69 -34.49 -5.40
C SER A 69 -0.03 -34.06 -4.12
N GLY A 70 -1.30 -33.67 -4.24
CA GLY A 70 -2.11 -33.15 -3.13
C GLY A 70 -2.08 -31.62 -2.99
N ALA A 71 -1.03 -30.95 -3.48
CA ALA A 71 -0.98 -29.49 -3.49
C ALA A 71 -1.80 -28.90 -4.64
N LYS A 72 -2.32 -27.68 -4.44
CA LYS A 72 -3.07 -26.95 -5.48
C LYS A 72 -2.11 -26.49 -6.59
N PRO A 73 -2.39 -26.79 -7.87
CA PRO A 73 -1.60 -26.29 -8.99
C PRO A 73 -1.50 -24.77 -8.99
N VAL A 74 -0.36 -24.24 -9.43
CA VAL A 74 -0.14 -22.80 -9.59
C VAL A 74 -0.18 -22.43 -11.07
N THR A 75 -0.92 -21.39 -11.41
CA THR A 75 -0.96 -20.87 -12.78
C THR A 75 0.20 -19.92 -13.00
N THR A 76 0.99 -20.12 -14.05
CA THR A 76 2.04 -19.19 -14.49
C THR A 76 1.91 -18.95 -15.99
N SER A 77 1.84 -17.70 -16.42
CA SER A 77 1.74 -17.34 -17.84
C SER A 77 3.10 -17.44 -18.54
N PRO A 78 3.13 -17.69 -19.86
CA PRO A 78 4.39 -17.72 -20.61
C PRO A 78 5.20 -16.43 -20.48
N ALA A 79 4.55 -15.27 -20.41
CA ALA A 79 5.21 -13.98 -20.26
C ALA A 79 5.96 -13.86 -18.92
N VAL A 80 5.41 -14.39 -17.83
CA VAL A 80 6.11 -14.46 -16.53
C VAL A 80 7.32 -15.39 -16.62
N VAL A 81 7.20 -16.53 -17.29
CA VAL A 81 8.31 -17.47 -17.49
C VAL A 81 9.45 -16.83 -18.29
N GLU A 82 9.14 -16.05 -19.34
CA GLU A 82 10.16 -15.32 -20.10
C GLU A 82 10.84 -14.23 -19.27
N LEU A 83 10.10 -13.49 -18.44
CA LEU A 83 10.70 -12.53 -17.51
C LEU A 83 11.61 -13.23 -16.49
N TRP A 84 11.20 -14.39 -15.97
CA TRP A 84 12.06 -15.19 -15.10
C TRP A 84 13.35 -15.60 -15.81
N LYS A 85 13.29 -16.07 -17.06
CA LYS A 85 14.50 -16.44 -17.82
C LYS A 85 15.48 -15.26 -17.94
N GLN A 86 14.97 -14.04 -18.09
CA GLN A 86 15.81 -12.83 -18.07
C GLN A 86 16.37 -12.58 -16.67
N ALA A 87 15.53 -12.59 -15.64
CA ALA A 87 15.94 -12.35 -14.26
C ALA A 87 16.99 -13.36 -13.77
N ARG A 88 16.85 -14.64 -14.15
CA ARG A 88 17.83 -15.69 -13.88
C ARG A 88 19.22 -15.33 -14.43
N LYS A 89 19.29 -14.90 -15.69
CA LYS A 89 20.55 -14.48 -16.31
C LYS A 89 21.15 -13.29 -15.59
N ASP A 90 20.32 -12.33 -15.17
CA ASP A 90 20.77 -11.16 -14.43
C ASP A 90 21.33 -11.55 -13.05
N LEU A 91 20.68 -12.48 -12.34
CA LEU A 91 21.16 -13.02 -11.05
C LEU A 91 22.49 -13.77 -11.21
N GLU A 92 22.59 -14.65 -12.20
CA GLU A 92 23.82 -15.42 -12.50
C GLU A 92 24.97 -14.48 -12.91
N ALA A 93 24.69 -13.43 -13.69
CA ALA A 93 25.68 -12.42 -14.08
C ALA A 93 26.21 -11.60 -12.89
N LEU A 94 25.41 -11.46 -11.82
CA LEU A 94 25.82 -10.85 -10.56
C LEU A 94 26.60 -11.82 -9.64
N GLY A 95 26.77 -13.08 -10.06
CA GLY A 95 27.54 -14.10 -9.35
C GLY A 95 26.72 -15.01 -8.43
N ALA A 96 25.39 -14.98 -8.52
CA ALA A 96 24.54 -15.91 -7.78
C ALA A 96 24.51 -17.31 -8.44
N GLU A 97 24.42 -18.35 -7.63
CA GLU A 97 24.11 -19.71 -8.05
C GLU A 97 22.61 -19.95 -7.91
N ILE A 98 21.97 -20.45 -8.97
CA ILE A 98 20.54 -20.75 -8.98
C ILE A 98 20.33 -22.25 -8.76
N VAL A 99 19.67 -22.59 -7.66
CA VAL A 99 19.31 -23.96 -7.28
C VAL A 99 17.82 -24.15 -7.56
N MET A 100 17.50 -24.86 -8.65
CA MET A 100 16.10 -25.20 -8.96
C MET A 100 15.61 -26.24 -7.96
N VAL A 101 14.43 -26.00 -7.39
CA VAL A 101 13.77 -26.92 -6.46
C VAL A 101 12.33 -27.15 -6.94
N LEU A 102 11.80 -28.34 -6.72
CA LEU A 102 10.48 -28.73 -7.22
C LEU A 102 9.37 -27.79 -6.72
N ASP A 103 9.39 -27.49 -5.43
CA ASP A 103 8.33 -26.76 -4.74
C ASP A 103 8.86 -25.83 -3.64
N PHE A 104 7.94 -25.23 -2.89
CA PHE A 104 8.26 -24.43 -1.71
C PHE A 104 7.52 -24.98 -0.49
N PRO A 105 8.17 -25.79 0.38
CA PRO A 105 7.51 -26.47 1.50
C PRO A 105 6.75 -25.54 2.45
N ALA A 106 7.25 -24.32 2.67
CA ALA A 106 6.57 -23.28 3.43
C ALA A 106 5.16 -22.94 2.89
N VAL A 107 4.86 -23.32 1.65
CA VAL A 107 3.57 -23.16 0.97
C VAL A 107 2.88 -24.52 0.83
N THR A 108 3.52 -25.47 0.16
CA THR A 108 2.90 -26.76 -0.20
C THR A 108 2.58 -27.60 1.03
N ALA A 109 3.49 -27.71 1.99
CA ALA A 109 3.24 -28.43 3.23
C ALA A 109 2.39 -27.62 4.22
N TYR A 110 2.50 -26.29 4.22
CA TYR A 110 1.64 -25.43 5.03
C TYR A 110 0.17 -25.56 4.63
N GLU A 111 -0.14 -25.65 3.33
CA GLU A 111 -1.52 -25.74 2.85
C GLU A 111 -2.07 -27.18 2.87
N ASN A 112 -1.21 -28.18 3.06
CA ASN A 112 -1.56 -29.60 3.00
C ASN A 112 -0.84 -30.36 4.12
N ASP A 113 -1.53 -30.60 5.24
CA ASP A 113 -0.95 -31.21 6.45
C ASP A 113 -0.38 -32.63 6.22
N GLU A 114 -0.81 -33.33 5.16
CA GLU A 114 -0.28 -34.64 4.74
C GLU A 114 1.14 -34.55 4.16
N LEU A 115 1.55 -33.37 3.69
CA LEU A 115 2.89 -33.10 3.15
C LEU A 115 3.86 -32.60 4.22
N LEU A 116 3.43 -32.48 5.49
CA LEU A 116 4.30 -32.01 6.56
C LEU A 116 5.41 -33.04 6.85
N PRO A 117 6.68 -32.60 6.91
CA PRO A 117 7.78 -33.49 7.26
C PRO A 117 7.67 -33.94 8.72
N ASN A 118 8.28 -35.09 9.03
CA ASN A 118 8.31 -35.65 10.38
C ASN A 118 8.87 -34.63 11.38
N GLY A 119 8.16 -34.43 12.49
CA GLY A 119 8.55 -33.47 13.54
C GLY A 119 8.16 -32.02 13.26
N CYS A 120 7.57 -31.71 12.10
CA CYS A 120 6.97 -30.39 11.87
C CYS A 120 5.73 -30.19 12.76
N PRO A 121 5.62 -29.09 13.53
CA PRO A 121 4.43 -28.81 14.30
C PRO A 121 3.18 -28.66 13.44
N LYS A 122 2.03 -28.96 14.03
CA LYS A 122 0.72 -28.75 13.41
C LYS A 122 -0.01 -27.63 14.13
N ARG A 123 -0.68 -26.78 13.35
CA ARG A 123 -1.61 -25.78 13.90
C ARG A 123 -2.82 -26.51 14.51
N PRO A 124 -3.56 -25.86 15.43
CA PRO A 124 -4.86 -26.35 15.86
C PRO A 124 -5.80 -26.60 14.68
N ASN A 125 -6.64 -27.65 14.77
CA ASN A 125 -7.58 -28.02 13.71
C ASN A 125 -8.56 -26.88 13.36
N ASP A 126 -8.85 -26.01 14.32
CA ASP A 126 -9.74 -24.87 14.20
C ASP A 126 -9.00 -23.55 13.89
N TRP A 127 -7.71 -23.59 13.51
CA TRP A 127 -6.87 -22.42 13.24
C TRP A 127 -7.55 -21.38 12.34
N VAL A 128 -8.14 -21.80 11.22
CA VAL A 128 -8.82 -20.88 10.29
C VAL A 128 -10.01 -20.20 10.95
N SER A 129 -10.79 -20.94 11.74
CA SER A 129 -11.91 -20.39 12.49
C SER A 129 -11.43 -19.41 13.54
N MET A 130 -10.41 -19.76 14.34
CA MET A 130 -9.80 -18.90 15.35
C MET A 130 -9.30 -17.58 14.77
N GLU A 131 -8.51 -17.65 13.68
CA GLU A 131 -7.97 -16.49 12.96
C GLU A 131 -9.10 -15.58 12.46
N ARG A 132 -10.13 -16.15 11.83
CA ARG A 132 -11.22 -15.41 11.17
C ARG A 132 -12.37 -15.02 12.10
N SER A 133 -12.23 -15.26 13.40
CA SER A 133 -13.27 -14.93 14.38
C SER A 133 -12.71 -14.24 15.62
N ALA A 134 -12.35 -15.00 16.66
CA ALA A 134 -11.94 -14.46 17.95
C ALA A 134 -10.74 -13.51 17.85
N LEU A 135 -9.72 -13.86 17.06
CA LEU A 135 -8.51 -13.04 16.93
C LEU A 135 -8.81 -11.65 16.35
N ILE A 136 -9.49 -11.59 15.21
CA ILE A 136 -9.87 -10.31 14.60
C ILE A 136 -10.88 -9.55 15.46
N ALA A 137 -11.79 -10.24 16.15
CA ALA A 137 -12.81 -9.59 16.98
C ALA A 137 -12.16 -8.83 18.15
N HIS A 138 -11.27 -9.48 18.89
CA HIS A 138 -10.53 -8.83 19.98
C HIS A 138 -9.62 -7.71 19.45
N ALA A 139 -8.85 -7.97 18.38
CA ALA A 139 -7.94 -6.98 17.81
C ALA A 139 -8.68 -5.72 17.33
N TRP A 140 -9.79 -5.87 16.61
CA TRP A 140 -10.58 -4.74 16.11
C TRP A 140 -11.27 -3.98 17.24
N ASN A 141 -11.82 -4.69 18.23
CA ASN A 141 -12.41 -4.06 19.41
C ASN A 141 -11.38 -3.20 20.17
N ASP A 142 -10.17 -3.73 20.39
CA ASP A 142 -9.14 -3.03 21.14
C ASP A 142 -8.57 -1.84 20.35
N PHE A 143 -8.47 -1.99 19.02
CA PHE A 143 -8.15 -0.89 18.13
C PHE A 143 -9.18 0.24 18.23
N LEU A 144 -10.48 -0.03 18.12
CA LEU A 144 -11.54 0.98 18.22
C LEU A 144 -11.52 1.68 19.59
N LYS A 145 -11.42 0.90 20.68
CA LYS A 145 -11.33 1.45 22.05
C LYS A 145 -10.13 2.38 22.24
N SER A 146 -9.04 2.18 21.49
CA SER A 146 -7.83 3.00 21.61
C SER A 146 -8.05 4.46 21.21
N PHE A 147 -8.98 4.73 20.28
CA PHE A 147 -9.31 6.09 19.82
C PHE A 147 -10.15 6.88 20.82
N LYS A 148 -10.86 6.19 21.73
CA LYS A 148 -11.79 6.81 22.68
C LYS A 148 -12.85 7.69 22.00
N ASP A 149 -13.27 7.34 20.78
CA ASP A 149 -14.35 8.04 20.09
C ASP A 149 -15.70 7.67 20.73
N PRO A 150 -16.46 8.62 21.32
CA PRO A 150 -17.74 8.31 21.94
C PRO A 150 -18.81 7.83 20.96
N ARG A 151 -18.64 8.05 19.65
CA ARG A 151 -19.60 7.60 18.61
C ARG A 151 -19.38 6.15 18.20
N ILE A 152 -18.13 5.68 18.24
CA ILE A 152 -17.74 4.30 17.93
C ILE A 152 -16.80 3.81 19.05
N PRO A 153 -17.33 3.62 20.27
CA PRO A 153 -16.52 3.29 21.43
C PRO A 153 -15.89 1.89 21.36
N ASP A 154 -16.52 0.97 20.62
CA ASP A 154 -16.10 -0.41 20.48
C ASP A 154 -16.73 -1.07 19.25
N LEU A 155 -16.44 -2.36 19.05
CA LEU A 155 -16.95 -3.13 17.92
C LEU A 155 -18.48 -3.32 17.96
N ALA A 156 -19.12 -3.26 19.14
CA ALA A 156 -20.56 -3.45 19.26
C ALA A 156 -21.36 -2.23 18.77
N ALA A 157 -20.72 -1.06 18.68
CA ALA A 157 -21.30 0.14 18.09
C ALA A 157 -21.28 0.15 16.54
N VAL A 158 -20.63 -0.83 15.91
CA VAL A 158 -20.53 -0.93 14.45
C VAL A 158 -21.64 -1.84 13.91
N ASP A 159 -22.38 -1.38 12.90
CA ASP A 159 -23.32 -2.23 12.16
C ASP A 159 -22.54 -3.26 11.31
N PRO A 160 -22.62 -4.57 11.63
CA PRO A 160 -21.83 -5.59 10.95
C PRO A 160 -22.18 -5.72 9.46
N PHE A 161 -23.38 -5.33 9.03
CA PHE A 161 -23.79 -5.39 7.63
C PHE A 161 -23.13 -4.31 6.77
N ASN A 162 -22.58 -3.26 7.39
CA ASN A 162 -21.88 -2.18 6.69
C ASN A 162 -20.35 -2.34 6.67
N ILE A 163 -19.79 -3.38 7.31
CA ILE A 163 -18.33 -3.60 7.33
C ILE A 163 -17.82 -4.05 5.96
N TYR A 164 -18.44 -5.08 5.38
CA TYR A 164 -18.17 -5.54 4.02
C TYR A 164 -19.44 -6.16 3.42
N PRO A 165 -20.37 -5.32 2.91
CA PRO A 165 -21.72 -5.76 2.55
C PRO A 165 -21.74 -6.72 1.36
N ASP A 166 -22.28 -7.91 1.58
CA ASP A 166 -22.49 -8.93 0.53
C ASP A 166 -23.39 -8.41 -0.61
N ALA A 167 -24.29 -7.47 -0.31
CA ALA A 167 -25.17 -6.84 -1.29
C ALA A 167 -24.44 -6.02 -2.37
N LEU A 168 -23.16 -5.70 -2.16
CA LEU A 168 -22.32 -5.03 -3.16
C LEU A 168 -21.57 -6.00 -4.08
N ARG A 169 -21.53 -7.30 -3.76
CA ARG A 169 -20.81 -8.26 -4.59
C ARG A 169 -21.55 -8.51 -5.89
N THR A 170 -20.78 -8.58 -6.96
CA THR A 170 -21.25 -8.96 -8.28
C THR A 170 -21.43 -10.48 -8.39
N GLU A 171 -22.17 -10.93 -9.40
CA GLU A 171 -22.36 -12.36 -9.66
C GLU A 171 -21.04 -13.09 -10.00
N PRO A 172 -20.11 -12.52 -10.81
CA PRO A 172 -18.80 -13.14 -11.04
C PRO A 172 -17.97 -13.32 -9.77
N GLU A 173 -17.96 -12.34 -8.87
CA GLU A 173 -17.24 -12.44 -7.58
C GLU A 173 -17.84 -13.52 -6.68
N LEU A 174 -19.18 -13.60 -6.59
CA LEU A 174 -19.86 -14.58 -5.75
C LEU A 174 -19.56 -16.04 -6.17
N ARG A 175 -19.27 -16.29 -7.45
CA ARG A 175 -18.91 -17.61 -7.96
C ARG A 175 -17.59 -18.13 -7.39
N HIS A 176 -16.66 -17.24 -7.06
CA HIS A 176 -15.34 -17.58 -6.54
C HIS A 176 -15.18 -17.33 -5.03
N PHE A 177 -16.27 -16.97 -4.35
CA PHE A 177 -16.23 -16.64 -2.93
C PHE A 177 -15.79 -17.83 -2.06
N ASP A 178 -14.67 -17.65 -1.37
CA ASP A 178 -14.04 -18.66 -0.52
C ASP A 178 -14.73 -18.74 0.85
N LYS A 179 -15.87 -19.46 0.88
CA LYS A 179 -16.70 -19.62 2.09
C LYS A 179 -15.92 -20.09 3.33
N PRO A 180 -15.01 -21.09 3.24
CA PRO A 180 -14.17 -21.50 4.38
C PRO A 180 -13.34 -20.37 5.02
N ASN A 181 -12.99 -19.34 4.25
CA ASN A 181 -12.18 -18.21 4.72
C ASN A 181 -12.99 -16.93 4.99
N ALA A 182 -14.33 -17.02 4.90
CA ALA A 182 -15.22 -15.89 5.14
C ALA A 182 -15.24 -15.49 6.62
N ILE A 183 -15.25 -14.18 6.87
CA ILE A 183 -15.45 -13.62 8.21
C ILE A 183 -16.95 -13.48 8.46
N LEU A 184 -17.44 -14.06 9.56
CA LEU A 184 -18.83 -13.91 9.99
C LEU A 184 -18.98 -12.63 10.83
N TYR A 185 -18.99 -11.47 10.16
CA TYR A 185 -19.01 -10.15 10.81
C TYR A 185 -20.07 -9.99 11.91
N HIS A 186 -21.28 -10.51 11.67
CA HIS A 186 -22.40 -10.47 12.61
C HIS A 186 -22.15 -11.25 13.92
N LYS A 187 -21.16 -12.14 13.96
CA LYS A 187 -20.79 -12.92 15.17
C LYS A 187 -19.61 -12.34 15.93
N LEU A 188 -18.88 -11.37 15.37
CA LEU A 188 -17.63 -10.90 15.99
C LEU A 188 -17.84 -10.33 17.40
N VAL A 189 -18.98 -9.66 17.63
CA VAL A 189 -19.35 -9.12 18.95
C VAL A 189 -19.52 -10.21 20.01
N ASP A 190 -19.89 -11.44 19.63
CA ASP A 190 -20.04 -12.53 20.60
C ASP A 190 -18.69 -12.98 21.19
N TYR A 191 -17.60 -12.88 20.41
CA TYR A 191 -16.26 -13.30 20.84
C TYR A 191 -15.65 -12.35 21.87
N ILE A 192 -15.97 -11.05 21.83
CA ILE A 192 -15.37 -10.05 22.73
C ILE A 192 -16.05 -9.95 24.09
N ARG A 193 -17.09 -10.76 24.35
CA ARG A 193 -17.81 -10.74 25.64
C ARG A 193 -16.99 -11.30 26.79
N ASN A 194 -16.02 -12.17 26.51
CA ASN A 194 -15.25 -12.88 27.52
C ASN A 194 -13.75 -12.71 27.27
N GLY A 195 -13.02 -12.31 28.31
CA GLY A 195 -11.55 -12.30 28.30
C GLY A 195 -10.91 -11.29 27.34
N SER A 196 -9.63 -11.53 27.05
CA SER A 196 -8.79 -10.75 26.15
C SER A 196 -8.28 -11.63 25.01
N ILE A 197 -7.60 -11.04 24.04
CA ILE A 197 -6.96 -11.78 22.94
C ILE A 197 -6.04 -12.92 23.43
N ASN A 198 -5.38 -12.74 24.58
CA ASN A 198 -4.50 -13.75 25.18
C ASN A 198 -5.24 -14.93 25.83
N ASN A 199 -6.56 -14.84 25.98
CA ASN A 199 -7.39 -15.89 26.57
C ASN A 199 -8.09 -16.76 25.52
N ILE A 200 -7.82 -16.54 24.23
CA ILE A 200 -8.35 -17.37 23.15
C ILE A 200 -7.78 -18.79 23.29
N GLU A 201 -8.66 -19.78 23.38
CA GLU A 201 -8.28 -21.19 23.51
C GLU A 201 -7.41 -21.64 22.33
N GLY A 202 -6.33 -22.38 22.60
CA GLY A 202 -5.43 -22.91 21.58
C GLY A 202 -4.50 -21.88 20.92
N LEU A 203 -4.58 -20.60 21.30
CA LEU A 203 -3.75 -19.54 20.71
C LEU A 203 -2.25 -19.77 20.94
N ASP A 204 -1.88 -20.27 22.11
CA ASP A 204 -0.48 -20.57 22.44
C ASP A 204 0.09 -21.69 21.55
N VAL A 205 -0.72 -22.74 21.31
CA VAL A 205 -0.39 -23.84 20.39
C VAL A 205 -0.24 -23.32 18.97
N ALA A 206 -1.18 -22.47 18.52
CA ALA A 206 -1.15 -21.89 17.18
C ALA A 206 0.14 -21.08 16.94
N ILE A 207 0.49 -20.15 17.83
CA ILE A 207 1.66 -19.29 17.64
C ILE A 207 2.96 -20.09 17.68
N LYS A 208 3.09 -21.03 18.62
CA LYS A 208 4.25 -21.94 18.68
C LYS A 208 4.35 -22.80 17.42
N ALA A 209 3.22 -23.25 16.88
CA ALA A 209 3.18 -24.01 15.64
C ALA A 209 3.63 -23.17 14.44
N LEU A 210 3.18 -21.91 14.31
CA LEU A 210 3.59 -21.03 13.21
C LEU A 210 5.11 -20.79 13.20
N GLU A 211 5.69 -20.46 14.36
CA GLU A 211 7.15 -20.30 14.49
C GLU A 211 7.91 -21.59 14.14
N GLY A 212 7.45 -22.72 14.68
CA GLY A 212 8.08 -24.01 14.44
C GLY A 212 7.93 -24.50 12.99
N MET A 213 6.80 -24.21 12.34
CA MET A 213 6.59 -24.45 10.92
C MET A 213 7.52 -23.58 10.07
N ARG A 214 7.71 -22.29 10.37
CA ARG A 214 8.68 -21.45 9.65
C ARG A 214 10.08 -22.06 9.74
N ARG A 215 10.51 -22.43 10.95
CA ARG A 215 11.83 -23.03 11.15
C ARG A 215 12.03 -24.27 10.29
N VAL A 216 11.11 -25.23 10.35
CA VAL A 216 11.25 -26.51 9.64
C VAL A 216 11.07 -26.35 8.13
N LEU A 217 10.03 -25.63 7.69
CA LEU A 217 9.63 -25.58 6.29
C LEU A 217 10.40 -24.55 5.45
N LEU A 218 11.19 -23.67 6.10
CA LEU A 218 12.02 -22.68 5.42
C LEU A 218 13.47 -22.71 5.90
N GLU A 219 13.72 -22.52 7.19
CA GLU A 219 15.08 -22.23 7.69
C GLU A 219 15.97 -23.48 7.67
N ASP A 220 15.46 -24.60 8.19
CA ASP A 220 16.13 -25.90 8.15
C ASP A 220 16.21 -26.40 6.70
N TRP A 221 15.13 -26.27 5.93
CA TRP A 221 15.10 -26.62 4.50
C TRP A 221 16.12 -25.85 3.65
N LEU A 222 16.25 -24.53 3.83
CA LEU A 222 17.29 -23.73 3.18
C LEU A 222 18.69 -24.17 3.60
N THR A 223 18.85 -24.57 4.87
CA THR A 223 20.13 -25.06 5.40
C THR A 223 20.52 -26.39 4.76
N ASP A 224 19.57 -27.32 4.62
CA ASP A 224 19.78 -28.62 3.98
C ASP A 224 20.14 -28.49 2.49
N LEU A 225 19.54 -27.51 1.80
CA LEU A 225 19.89 -27.19 0.41
C LEU A 225 21.22 -26.42 0.28
N GLY A 226 21.75 -25.90 1.39
CA GLY A 226 22.86 -24.94 1.39
C GLY A 226 22.52 -23.66 0.64
N CYS A 227 21.26 -23.21 0.69
CA CYS A 227 20.79 -21.99 0.07
C CYS A 227 20.64 -20.86 1.10
N ASP A 228 20.86 -19.63 0.64
CA ASP A 228 20.79 -18.43 1.47
C ASP A 228 19.38 -17.84 1.51
N CYS A 229 18.66 -17.93 0.39
CA CYS A 229 17.31 -17.41 0.24
C CYS A 229 16.53 -18.13 -0.86
N VAL A 230 15.26 -17.77 -1.00
CA VAL A 230 14.38 -18.19 -2.09
C VAL A 230 14.10 -16.99 -2.99
N ALA A 231 14.07 -17.17 -4.30
CA ALA A 231 13.58 -16.15 -5.23
C ALA A 231 12.54 -16.69 -6.20
N PHE A 232 11.51 -15.90 -6.49
CA PHE A 232 10.43 -16.29 -7.41
C PHE A 232 9.69 -15.05 -7.96
N PRO A 233 9.06 -15.15 -9.15
CA PRO A 233 8.12 -14.12 -9.61
C PRO A 233 7.02 -13.89 -8.58
N ALA A 234 6.66 -12.64 -8.33
CA ALA A 234 5.69 -12.28 -7.29
C ALA A 234 4.28 -12.82 -7.56
N ALA A 235 3.91 -13.03 -8.82
CA ALA A 235 2.69 -13.68 -9.24
C ALA A 235 2.93 -14.44 -10.54
N GLY A 236 2.09 -15.42 -10.82
CA GLY A 236 2.12 -16.19 -12.04
C GLY A 236 1.37 -15.55 -13.20
N ASP A 237 0.45 -14.61 -12.95
CA ASP A 237 -0.13 -13.77 -14.00
C ASP A 237 -0.79 -12.49 -13.40
N VAL A 238 -1.37 -11.66 -14.26
CA VAL A 238 -2.20 -10.50 -13.86
C VAL A 238 -3.63 -10.70 -14.36
N GLY A 239 -4.58 -10.63 -13.43
CA GLY A 239 -6.02 -10.68 -13.71
C GLY A 239 -6.51 -9.42 -14.46
N PRO A 240 -7.51 -9.54 -15.35
CA PRO A 240 -8.01 -8.41 -16.11
C PRO A 240 -8.82 -7.44 -15.23
N ALA A 241 -8.83 -6.16 -15.61
CA ALA A 241 -9.51 -5.10 -14.85
C ALA A 241 -11.04 -5.27 -14.74
N ASN A 242 -11.66 -6.09 -15.59
CA ASN A 242 -13.09 -6.40 -15.58
C ASN A 242 -13.43 -7.71 -14.84
N ALA A 243 -12.53 -8.22 -13.98
CA ALA A 243 -12.75 -9.48 -13.25
C ALA A 243 -13.92 -9.43 -12.25
N ASP A 244 -14.37 -8.24 -11.87
CA ASP A 244 -15.57 -7.99 -11.08
C ASP A 244 -16.86 -8.11 -11.90
N SER A 245 -16.80 -7.93 -13.21
CA SER A 245 -17.99 -7.78 -14.06
C SER A 245 -18.09 -8.80 -15.20
N SER A 246 -17.02 -9.55 -15.43
CA SER A 246 -16.92 -10.61 -16.43
C SER A 246 -16.66 -11.95 -15.76
N PHE A 247 -17.47 -12.96 -16.06
CA PHE A 247 -17.21 -14.33 -15.61
C PHE A 247 -15.87 -14.87 -16.12
N GLU A 248 -15.52 -14.61 -17.38
CA GLU A 248 -14.22 -15.01 -17.93
C GLU A 248 -13.07 -14.26 -17.24
N GLY A 249 -13.26 -12.95 -16.99
CA GLY A 249 -12.27 -12.15 -16.28
C GLY A 249 -12.05 -12.64 -14.85
N ALA A 250 -13.14 -12.99 -14.15
CA ALA A 250 -13.09 -13.60 -12.82
C ALA A 250 -12.35 -14.94 -12.85
N ASP A 251 -12.69 -15.84 -13.79
CA ASP A 251 -12.04 -17.15 -13.92
C ASP A 251 -10.52 -17.07 -14.18
N LEU A 252 -10.03 -15.95 -14.75
CA LEU A 252 -8.61 -15.66 -14.87
C LEU A 252 -8.00 -15.12 -13.56
N ALA A 253 -8.66 -14.13 -12.95
CA ALA A 253 -8.17 -13.45 -11.75
C ALA A 253 -8.17 -14.35 -10.49
N TRP A 254 -9.08 -15.31 -10.40
CA TRP A 254 -9.24 -16.18 -9.23
C TRP A 254 -8.35 -17.44 -9.24
N ARG A 255 -7.47 -17.58 -10.23
CA ARG A 255 -6.53 -18.71 -10.29
C ARG A 255 -5.48 -18.63 -9.19
N ASN A 256 -5.06 -19.77 -8.66
CA ASN A 256 -3.92 -19.84 -7.76
C ASN A 256 -2.65 -19.35 -8.48
N GLY A 257 -1.89 -18.46 -7.83
CA GLY A 257 -0.77 -17.71 -8.42
C GLY A 257 -1.18 -16.38 -9.08
N VAL A 258 -2.48 -16.08 -9.19
CA VAL A 258 -2.99 -14.80 -9.75
C VAL A 258 -3.79 -14.05 -8.69
N HIS A 259 -4.75 -14.73 -8.05
CA HIS A 259 -5.63 -14.13 -7.04
C HIS A 259 -4.86 -13.58 -5.84
N TYR A 260 -3.89 -14.38 -5.38
CA TYR A 260 -2.87 -13.97 -4.44
C TYR A 260 -1.51 -14.02 -5.14
N SER A 261 -0.60 -13.17 -4.66
CA SER A 261 0.82 -13.34 -4.96
C SER A 261 1.30 -14.75 -4.61
N ASN A 262 2.30 -15.23 -5.35
CA ASN A 262 2.96 -16.50 -5.09
C ASN A 262 3.39 -16.58 -3.62
N GLY A 263 3.01 -17.68 -2.96
CA GLY A 263 3.13 -17.86 -1.51
C GLY A 263 1.81 -17.75 -0.74
N ASN A 264 0.74 -17.26 -1.37
CA ASN A 264 -0.59 -17.14 -0.77
C ASN A 264 -0.53 -16.44 0.59
N ARG A 265 -1.20 -16.99 1.60
CA ARG A 265 -1.21 -16.46 2.98
C ARG A 265 0.02 -16.88 3.78
N THR A 266 0.69 -17.95 3.36
CA THR A 266 1.67 -18.70 4.15
C THR A 266 2.88 -17.85 4.52
N ILE A 267 3.36 -17.02 3.58
CA ILE A 267 4.51 -16.14 3.79
C ILE A 267 4.26 -15.20 4.98
N ARG A 268 3.03 -14.69 5.12
CA ARG A 268 2.65 -13.78 6.21
C ARG A 268 2.33 -14.54 7.49
N HIS A 269 1.63 -15.66 7.40
CA HIS A 269 1.30 -16.48 8.58
C HIS A 269 2.55 -17.01 9.27
N LEU A 270 3.58 -17.36 8.51
CA LEU A 270 4.85 -17.87 9.02
C LEU A 270 5.85 -16.76 9.38
N GLY A 271 5.54 -15.48 9.13
CA GLY A 271 6.46 -14.38 9.41
C GLY A 271 7.73 -14.41 8.56
N ILE A 272 7.64 -14.85 7.30
CA ILE A 272 8.78 -14.92 6.38
C ILE A 272 9.08 -13.52 5.82
N PRO A 273 10.27 -12.94 6.03
CA PRO A 273 10.62 -11.64 5.48
C PRO A 273 10.81 -11.72 3.97
N THR A 274 10.36 -10.68 3.27
CA THR A 274 10.45 -10.61 1.81
C THR A 274 10.80 -9.22 1.32
N VAL A 275 11.65 -9.12 0.30
CA VAL A 275 11.90 -7.87 -0.46
C VAL A 275 11.60 -8.13 -1.93
N SER A 276 10.75 -7.30 -2.54
CA SER A 276 10.39 -7.41 -3.95
C SER A 276 10.97 -6.25 -4.74
N VAL A 277 11.57 -6.56 -5.89
CA VAL A 277 12.14 -5.58 -6.83
C VAL A 277 11.56 -5.78 -8.23
N PRO A 278 11.54 -4.75 -9.09
CA PRO A 278 11.02 -4.87 -10.45
C PRO A 278 11.77 -5.96 -11.23
N MET A 279 11.06 -6.98 -11.72
CA MET A 279 11.63 -8.02 -12.60
C MET A 279 11.57 -7.61 -14.07
N GLY A 280 10.52 -6.85 -14.44
CA GLY A 280 10.31 -6.37 -15.80
C GLY A 280 8.84 -6.10 -16.08
N ILE A 281 8.51 -5.98 -17.36
CA ILE A 281 7.17 -5.73 -17.87
C ILE A 281 6.72 -6.94 -18.68
N LEU A 282 5.53 -7.45 -18.42
CA LEU A 282 4.92 -8.52 -19.20
C LEU A 282 4.71 -8.05 -20.64
N ALA A 283 5.39 -8.69 -21.59
CA ALA A 283 5.45 -8.22 -22.97
C ALA A 283 4.09 -8.23 -23.69
N ASP A 284 3.19 -9.11 -23.28
CA ASP A 284 1.84 -9.27 -23.81
C ASP A 284 0.83 -8.27 -23.20
N LYS A 285 1.06 -7.83 -21.96
CA LYS A 285 0.10 -7.01 -21.20
C LYS A 285 0.55 -5.58 -20.89
N GLY A 286 1.85 -5.30 -20.97
CA GLY A 286 2.41 -4.00 -20.55
C GLY A 286 2.34 -3.76 -19.04
N VAL A 287 2.10 -4.80 -18.23
CA VAL A 287 1.98 -4.70 -16.76
C VAL A 287 3.29 -5.12 -16.08
N PRO A 288 3.78 -4.37 -15.06
CA PRO A 288 4.97 -4.76 -14.31
C PRO A 288 4.79 -6.08 -13.53
N MET A 289 5.87 -6.85 -13.44
CA MET A 289 5.99 -8.00 -12.54
C MET A 289 7.24 -7.83 -11.66
N ASN A 290 7.14 -8.27 -10.40
CA ASN A 290 8.24 -8.20 -9.45
C ASN A 290 8.94 -9.56 -9.30
N LEU A 291 10.21 -9.52 -8.91
CA LEU A 291 10.98 -10.63 -8.39
C LEU A 291 10.98 -10.49 -6.87
N THR A 292 10.54 -11.52 -6.16
CA THR A 292 10.51 -11.55 -4.70
C THR A 292 11.66 -12.39 -4.17
N PHE A 293 12.46 -11.80 -3.28
CA PHE A 293 13.40 -12.53 -2.43
C PHE A 293 12.75 -12.81 -1.08
N ALA A 294 12.80 -14.06 -0.62
CA ALA A 294 12.32 -14.49 0.69
C ALA A 294 13.45 -15.16 1.46
N GLY A 295 13.58 -14.87 2.76
CA GLY A 295 14.71 -15.33 3.57
C GLY A 295 14.30 -15.84 4.94
N ARG A 296 15.29 -16.29 5.71
CA ARG A 296 15.11 -16.68 7.12
C ARG A 296 14.58 -15.49 7.92
N ALA A 297 13.85 -15.76 9.01
CA ALA A 297 13.41 -14.66 9.87
C ALA A 297 14.60 -13.83 10.34
N TYR A 298 14.41 -12.50 10.36
CA TYR A 298 15.40 -11.50 10.81
C TYR A 298 16.60 -11.29 9.88
N ASP A 299 16.68 -11.98 8.73
CA ASP A 299 17.70 -11.74 7.69
C ASP A 299 17.36 -10.55 6.75
N ASP A 300 16.46 -9.66 7.17
CA ASP A 300 15.94 -8.52 6.39
C ASP A 300 17.06 -7.66 5.78
N VAL A 301 18.13 -7.38 6.53
CA VAL A 301 19.28 -6.60 6.04
C VAL A 301 20.00 -7.31 4.89
N LYS A 302 20.11 -8.65 4.92
CA LYS A 302 20.70 -9.41 3.80
C LYS A 302 19.79 -9.37 2.58
N LEU A 303 18.48 -9.57 2.77
CA LEU A 303 17.49 -9.49 1.69
C LEU A 303 17.53 -8.10 1.01
N LEU A 304 17.61 -7.04 1.79
CA LEU A 304 17.74 -5.66 1.29
C LEU A 304 19.02 -5.46 0.47
N LYS A 305 20.15 -6.03 0.90
CA LYS A 305 21.42 -6.00 0.14
C LYS A 305 21.30 -6.72 -1.20
N TRP A 306 20.74 -7.93 -1.22
CA TRP A 306 20.60 -8.72 -2.44
C TRP A 306 19.62 -8.09 -3.42
N ALA A 307 18.48 -7.61 -2.92
CA ALA A 307 17.50 -6.87 -3.72
C ALA A 307 18.11 -5.60 -4.32
N ASN A 308 18.94 -4.85 -3.57
CA ASN A 308 19.65 -3.69 -4.09
C ASN A 308 20.62 -4.07 -5.21
N ALA A 309 21.44 -5.10 -5.02
CA ALA A 309 22.38 -5.55 -6.02
C ALA A 309 21.68 -5.90 -7.35
N PHE A 310 20.53 -6.57 -7.29
CA PHE A 310 19.71 -6.84 -8.47
C PHE A 310 19.14 -5.55 -9.09
N GLU A 311 18.50 -4.69 -8.31
CA GLU A 311 17.80 -3.52 -8.86
C GLU A 311 18.75 -2.47 -9.44
N VAL A 312 19.88 -2.18 -8.79
CA VAL A 312 20.85 -1.18 -9.29
C VAL A 312 21.50 -1.60 -10.60
N GLN A 313 21.70 -2.91 -10.80
CA GLN A 313 22.27 -3.45 -12.02
C GLN A 313 21.25 -3.51 -13.17
N THR A 314 20.02 -3.89 -12.86
CA THR A 314 19.03 -4.24 -13.90
C THR A 314 18.11 -3.07 -14.28
N GLN A 315 17.81 -2.18 -13.34
CA GLN A 315 16.96 -0.99 -13.53
C GLN A 315 15.68 -1.26 -14.34
N ARG A 316 15.01 -2.39 -14.07
CA ARG A 316 13.88 -2.89 -14.88
C ARG A 316 12.60 -2.06 -14.80
N ARG A 317 12.53 -1.07 -13.91
CA ARG A 317 11.38 -0.18 -13.78
C ARG A 317 11.32 0.78 -14.97
N ILE A 318 10.14 0.86 -15.60
CA ILE A 318 9.79 1.95 -16.52
C ILE A 318 8.69 2.83 -15.91
N PRO A 319 8.70 4.15 -16.13
CA PRO A 319 7.58 5.01 -15.78
C PRO A 319 6.28 4.56 -16.46
N PRO A 320 5.13 4.53 -15.75
CA PRO A 320 3.86 4.18 -16.38
C PRO A 320 3.48 5.18 -17.47
N PRO A 321 3.12 4.74 -18.70
CA PRO A 321 2.85 5.63 -19.82
C PRO A 321 1.58 6.47 -19.64
N HIS A 322 0.66 6.04 -18.78
CA HIS A 322 -0.61 6.73 -18.52
C HIS A 322 -0.51 7.88 -17.51
N THR A 323 0.66 8.05 -16.89
CA THR A 323 0.94 9.15 -15.96
C THR A 323 2.30 9.75 -16.31
N PRO A 324 2.42 10.43 -17.47
CA PRO A 324 3.66 11.07 -17.86
C PRO A 324 4.02 12.18 -16.87
N ALA A 325 5.32 12.47 -16.76
CA ALA A 325 5.78 13.59 -15.96
C ALA A 325 5.18 14.89 -16.47
N LEU A 326 4.72 15.72 -15.54
CA LEU A 326 4.26 17.08 -15.79
C LEU A 326 5.36 18.07 -15.41
N ASP A 327 5.37 19.26 -16.03
CA ASP A 327 6.29 20.32 -15.63
C ASP A 327 6.13 20.69 -14.14
N SER A 328 4.92 20.53 -13.60
CA SER A 328 4.60 20.73 -12.18
C SER A 328 5.21 19.70 -11.24
N ASP A 329 5.68 18.56 -11.73
CA ASP A 329 6.30 17.51 -10.89
C ASP A 329 7.74 17.88 -10.50
N ILE A 330 8.32 18.88 -11.17
CA ILE A 330 9.68 19.36 -10.92
C ILE A 330 9.64 20.48 -9.89
N VAL A 331 9.93 20.14 -8.63
CA VAL A 331 10.14 21.16 -7.59
C VAL A 331 11.53 21.75 -7.73
N GLN A 332 11.62 22.91 -8.38
CA GLN A 332 12.85 23.71 -8.43
C GLN A 332 13.15 24.23 -7.01
N LEU A 333 14.18 23.67 -6.39
CA LEU A 333 14.67 24.15 -5.11
C LEU A 333 15.54 25.38 -5.36
N ASP A 334 14.96 26.57 -5.18
CA ASP A 334 15.71 27.81 -5.28
C ASP A 334 16.69 27.91 -4.10
N SER A 335 17.99 27.90 -4.41
CA SER A 335 19.08 27.89 -3.43
C SER A 335 19.29 29.24 -2.74
N SER A 336 18.54 30.28 -3.11
CA SER A 336 18.62 31.59 -2.49
C SER A 336 17.97 31.59 -1.09
N VAL A 337 18.80 31.79 -0.06
CA VAL A 337 18.41 32.01 1.34
C VAL A 337 17.95 33.47 1.55
N GLU A 338 17.37 34.12 0.54
CA GLU A 338 16.80 35.45 0.74
C GLU A 338 15.60 35.34 1.70
N GLU A 339 15.43 36.34 2.57
CA GLU A 339 14.29 36.45 3.48
C GLU A 339 12.98 36.55 2.69
N ARG A 340 12.40 35.40 2.37
CA ARG A 340 11.09 35.35 1.70
C ARG A 340 10.05 36.04 2.58
N ALA A 341 9.25 36.91 1.98
CA ALA A 341 8.13 37.56 2.65
C ALA A 341 7.27 36.54 3.42
N PRO A 342 6.79 36.90 4.63
CA PRO A 342 6.07 35.98 5.51
C PRO A 342 4.77 35.48 4.84
N ARG A 343 4.27 34.33 5.31
CA ARG A 343 3.00 33.77 4.83
C ARG A 343 1.85 34.73 5.17
N PRO A 344 0.96 35.07 4.22
CA PRO A 344 -0.26 35.78 4.56
C PRO A 344 -1.24 34.85 5.26
N GLU A 345 -2.20 35.41 5.97
CA GLU A 345 -3.38 34.67 6.44
C GLU A 345 -4.43 34.67 5.32
N LEU A 346 -4.89 33.49 4.91
CA LEU A 346 -5.88 33.29 3.85
C LEU A 346 -7.15 32.72 4.46
N ASN A 347 -8.27 33.41 4.27
CA ASN A 347 -9.60 32.95 4.66
C ASN A 347 -10.50 32.87 3.43
N VAL A 348 -11.04 31.69 3.14
CA VAL A 348 -12.04 31.50 2.08
C VAL A 348 -13.40 31.42 2.74
N GLU A 349 -14.21 32.45 2.51
CA GLU A 349 -15.53 32.62 3.13
C GLU A 349 -16.61 31.87 2.34
N LYS A 350 -16.39 31.74 1.03
CA LYS A 350 -17.37 31.20 0.10
C LYS A 350 -16.68 30.48 -1.05
N PHE A 351 -17.12 29.25 -1.33
CA PHE A 351 -16.85 28.55 -2.57
C PHE A 351 -18.19 27.98 -3.04
N GLU A 352 -18.73 28.51 -4.14
CA GLU A 352 -19.98 28.08 -4.73
C GLU A 352 -19.79 27.71 -6.19
N VAL A 353 -20.43 26.61 -6.58
CA VAL A 353 -20.57 26.19 -7.96
C VAL A 353 -22.05 26.11 -8.27
N ALA A 354 -22.49 26.83 -9.30
CA ALA A 354 -23.88 26.89 -9.73
C ALA A 354 -24.00 26.56 -11.22
N GLN A 355 -25.17 26.13 -11.66
CA GLN A 355 -25.40 25.82 -13.07
C GLN A 355 -25.39 27.10 -13.91
N GLY A 356 -24.50 27.14 -14.91
CA GLY A 356 -24.39 28.28 -15.82
C GLY A 356 -25.47 28.29 -16.90
N CYS A 357 -25.41 29.28 -17.80
CA CYS A 357 -26.40 29.47 -18.86
C CYS A 357 -26.50 28.28 -19.85
N SER A 358 -25.48 27.45 -19.94
CA SER A 358 -25.46 26.21 -20.74
C SER A 358 -25.29 25.01 -19.82
N GLY A 359 -26.07 23.94 -20.00
CA GLY A 359 -26.10 22.79 -19.09
C GLY A 359 -24.77 22.04 -18.88
N SER A 360 -23.76 22.28 -19.72
CA SER A 360 -22.43 21.66 -19.67
C SER A 360 -21.36 22.48 -18.94
N VAL A 361 -21.68 23.70 -18.49
CA VAL A 361 -20.73 24.62 -17.85
C VAL A 361 -21.31 25.13 -16.54
N LEU A 362 -20.48 25.17 -15.51
CA LEU A 362 -20.82 25.65 -14.18
C LEU A 362 -20.14 27.01 -13.93
N ASP A 363 -20.85 27.93 -13.31
CA ASP A 363 -20.32 29.19 -12.83
C ASP A 363 -19.72 28.99 -11.42
N VAL A 364 -18.50 29.47 -11.23
CA VAL A 364 -17.74 29.31 -9.99
C VAL A 364 -17.49 30.68 -9.37
N ILE A 365 -17.89 30.84 -8.11
CA ILE A 365 -17.66 32.04 -7.31
C ILE A 365 -16.88 31.66 -6.06
N ILE A 366 -15.76 32.31 -5.85
CA ILE A 366 -14.96 32.18 -4.64
C ILE A 366 -14.78 33.56 -4.03
N ASP A 367 -15.22 33.74 -2.78
CA ASP A 367 -15.02 34.96 -2.01
C ASP A 367 -14.18 34.66 -0.78
N GLY A 368 -13.31 35.59 -0.43
CA GLY A 368 -12.51 35.48 0.77
C GLY A 368 -11.68 36.73 1.04
N SER A 369 -10.76 36.59 1.98
CA SER A 369 -9.86 37.66 2.38
C SER A 369 -8.43 37.15 2.56
N VAL A 370 -7.48 38.02 2.25
CA VAL A 370 -6.04 37.83 2.49
C VAL A 370 -5.59 38.93 3.43
N LYS A 371 -4.92 38.55 4.52
CA LYS A 371 -4.36 39.47 5.49
C LYS A 371 -2.84 39.35 5.50
N THR A 372 -2.16 40.49 5.37
CA THR A 372 -0.70 40.58 5.33
C THR A 372 -0.19 41.36 6.53
N ALA A 373 0.93 40.90 7.10
CA ALA A 373 1.72 41.72 8.00
C ALA A 373 2.44 42.80 7.19
N THR A 374 2.49 44.04 7.71
CA THR A 374 3.21 45.19 7.12
C THR A 374 2.52 45.88 5.92
N TYR A 375 2.76 47.18 5.80
CA TYR A 375 2.32 48.00 4.67
C TYR A 375 3.13 47.64 3.43
N ILE A 376 2.51 46.89 2.52
CA ILE A 376 3.07 46.59 1.21
C ILE A 376 2.42 47.56 0.23
N GLN A 377 3.23 48.23 -0.59
CA GLN A 377 2.72 49.11 -1.65
C GLN A 377 1.89 48.32 -2.69
N ASP A 378 2.18 47.03 -2.83
CA ASP A 378 1.53 46.10 -3.76
C ASP A 378 0.42 45.24 -3.12
N VAL A 379 -0.51 44.81 -3.96
CA VAL A 379 -1.62 43.89 -3.65
C VAL A 379 -1.07 42.46 -3.50
N PRO A 380 -1.59 41.63 -2.58
CA PRO A 380 -1.15 40.24 -2.45
C PRO A 380 -1.34 39.45 -3.75
N VAL A 381 -0.47 38.47 -3.96
CA VAL A 381 -0.53 37.58 -5.13
C VAL A 381 -1.46 36.42 -4.83
N LEU A 382 -2.45 36.20 -5.69
CA LEU A 382 -3.35 35.04 -5.66
C LEU A 382 -3.18 34.22 -6.94
N GLU A 383 -2.82 32.96 -6.77
CA GLU A 383 -2.87 31.95 -7.81
C GLU A 383 -4.07 31.04 -7.51
N VAL A 384 -5.02 30.96 -8.43
CA VAL A 384 -6.24 30.17 -8.25
C VAL A 384 -6.34 29.16 -9.38
N THR A 385 -6.60 27.90 -9.03
CA THR A 385 -6.82 26.81 -9.98
C THR A 385 -8.18 26.18 -9.68
N VAL A 386 -9.00 25.97 -10.72
CA VAL A 386 -10.29 25.28 -10.62
C VAL A 386 -10.26 24.07 -11.55
N ASP A 387 -10.48 22.87 -11.01
CA ASP A 387 -10.45 21.59 -11.75
C ASP A 387 -9.21 21.40 -12.64
N GLY A 388 -8.06 21.84 -12.14
CA GLY A 388 -6.76 21.76 -12.82
C GLY A 388 -6.47 22.90 -13.81
N ALA A 389 -7.44 23.78 -14.08
CA ALA A 389 -7.25 24.95 -14.94
C ALA A 389 -6.92 26.20 -14.11
N THR A 390 -5.79 26.86 -14.43
CA THR A 390 -5.44 28.15 -13.84
C THR A 390 -6.47 29.20 -14.20
N VAL A 391 -6.94 29.94 -13.20
CA VAL A 391 -7.85 31.06 -13.38
C VAL A 391 -7.05 32.29 -13.82
N PRO A 392 -7.38 32.90 -14.97
CA PRO A 392 -6.73 34.12 -15.42
C PRO A 392 -6.86 35.27 -14.41
N LEU A 393 -5.82 36.10 -14.31
CA LEU A 393 -5.75 37.19 -13.32
C LEU A 393 -6.91 38.19 -13.46
N GLU A 394 -7.40 38.44 -14.67
CA GLU A 394 -8.54 39.33 -14.92
C GLU A 394 -9.87 38.84 -14.31
N LYS A 395 -9.92 37.57 -13.89
CA LYS A 395 -11.07 36.97 -13.19
C LYS A 395 -10.92 36.98 -11.67
N ILE A 396 -9.80 37.47 -11.16
CA ILE A 396 -9.48 37.57 -9.73
C ILE A 396 -9.47 39.06 -9.36
N ASN A 397 -10.55 39.52 -8.74
CA ASN A 397 -10.63 40.90 -8.26
C ASN A 397 -10.13 40.95 -6.82
N ILE A 398 -9.13 41.78 -6.54
CA ILE A 398 -8.60 41.99 -5.19
C ILE A 398 -8.73 43.48 -4.85
N SER A 399 -9.32 43.79 -3.71
CA SER A 399 -9.53 45.17 -3.25
C SER A 399 -9.15 45.30 -1.78
N PRO A 400 -8.44 46.37 -1.38
CA PRO A 400 -8.12 46.62 0.02
C PRO A 400 -9.41 46.90 0.81
N GLU A 401 -9.52 46.33 2.00
CA GLU A 401 -10.57 46.68 2.96
C GLU A 401 -10.18 47.94 3.74
N PRO A 402 -11.17 48.71 4.28
CA PRO A 402 -10.89 49.84 5.16
C PRO A 402 -10.05 49.42 6.37
N GLU A 403 -9.04 50.23 6.73
CA GLU A 403 -8.14 49.94 7.85
C GLU A 403 -8.91 49.66 9.14
N THR A 404 -8.62 48.53 9.77
CA THR A 404 -9.29 48.13 11.02
C THR A 404 -8.39 48.19 12.24
N LEU A 405 -7.04 48.13 12.09
CA LEU A 405 -6.04 48.17 13.18
C LEU A 405 -4.64 48.60 12.66
N GLU A 406 -3.80 49.19 13.52
CA GLU A 406 -2.40 49.53 13.20
C GLU A 406 -1.57 48.26 12.92
N GLY A 407 -0.97 48.17 11.73
CA GLY A 407 0.07 47.18 11.42
C GLY A 407 -0.34 46.00 10.53
N GLU A 408 -1.63 45.87 10.20
CA GLU A 408 -2.16 44.77 9.37
C GLU A 408 -3.06 45.31 8.26
N ARG A 409 -2.90 44.78 7.03
CA ARG A 409 -3.76 45.14 5.90
C ARG A 409 -4.54 43.92 5.43
N ARG A 410 -5.84 44.10 5.24
CA ARG A 410 -6.74 43.07 4.73
C ARG A 410 -7.19 43.44 3.32
N TYR A 411 -7.25 42.43 2.47
CA TYR A 411 -7.72 42.53 1.10
C TYR A 411 -8.85 41.54 0.91
N HIS A 412 -10.01 42.01 0.45
CA HIS A 412 -11.07 41.15 -0.02
C HIS A 412 -10.74 40.71 -1.44
N PHE A 413 -10.98 39.43 -1.75
CA PHE A 413 -10.89 38.94 -3.12
C PHE A 413 -12.18 38.23 -3.53
N ARG A 414 -12.49 38.37 -4.82
CA ARG A 414 -13.59 37.69 -5.50
C ARG A 414 -13.11 37.11 -6.81
N VAL A 415 -13.24 35.79 -6.94
CA VAL A 415 -12.98 35.03 -8.15
C VAL A 415 -14.30 34.74 -8.84
N ARG A 416 -14.38 35.01 -10.14
CA ARG A 416 -15.51 34.61 -11.00
C ARG A 416 -15.00 33.89 -12.23
N THR A 417 -15.19 32.58 -12.27
CA THR A 417 -14.76 31.77 -13.41
C THR A 417 -15.82 30.74 -13.79
N LYS A 418 -15.52 29.90 -14.77
CA LYS A 418 -16.36 28.80 -15.20
C LYS A 418 -15.55 27.52 -15.26
N THR A 419 -16.20 26.41 -14.99
CA THR A 419 -15.61 25.06 -15.10
C THR A 419 -16.59 24.12 -15.82
N PRO A 420 -16.12 23.11 -16.58
CA PRO A 420 -16.99 22.09 -17.15
C PRO A 420 -17.77 21.35 -16.06
N LYS A 421 -19.02 20.97 -16.34
CA LYS A 421 -19.76 20.06 -15.45
C LYS A 421 -19.02 18.70 -15.40
N PRO A 422 -18.85 18.08 -14.21
CA PRO A 422 -18.39 16.70 -14.10
C PRO A 422 -19.21 15.75 -14.99
N VAL A 423 -18.52 14.78 -15.59
CA VAL A 423 -19.15 13.82 -16.51
C VAL A 423 -20.04 12.87 -15.74
N ASP A 424 -21.31 12.75 -16.13
CA ASP A 424 -22.24 11.79 -15.53
C ASP A 424 -21.77 10.36 -15.86
N LYS A 425 -21.46 9.58 -14.81
CA LYS A 425 -20.96 8.21 -14.93
C LYS A 425 -22.08 7.17 -14.75
N ASN A 426 -21.99 6.07 -15.49
CA ASN A 426 -22.95 4.98 -15.49
C ASN A 426 -22.28 3.62 -15.23
N GLY A 427 -23.08 2.62 -14.88
CA GLY A 427 -22.58 1.26 -14.63
C GLY A 427 -21.57 1.22 -13.49
N LEU A 428 -20.46 0.51 -13.71
CA LEU A 428 -19.38 0.32 -12.72
C LEU A 428 -18.65 1.63 -12.35
N GLU A 429 -18.70 2.65 -13.22
CA GLU A 429 -18.10 3.95 -12.91
C GLU A 429 -18.98 4.80 -12.00
N LYS A 430 -20.24 4.40 -11.76
CA LYS A 430 -21.15 5.13 -10.89
C LYS A 430 -20.87 4.82 -9.43
N THR A 431 -20.62 5.86 -8.65
CA THR A 431 -20.41 5.79 -7.20
C THR A 431 -21.74 5.93 -6.45
N TRP A 432 -21.81 5.34 -5.25
CA TRP A 432 -23.00 5.46 -4.38
C TRP A 432 -23.16 6.86 -3.77
N VAL A 433 -22.02 7.54 -3.56
CA VAL A 433 -21.93 8.92 -3.10
C VAL A 433 -20.92 9.66 -3.97
N PRO A 434 -21.10 10.98 -4.21
CA PRO A 434 -20.14 11.75 -5.00
C PRO A 434 -18.72 11.66 -4.43
N VAL A 435 -17.77 11.21 -5.24
CA VAL A 435 -16.34 11.18 -4.91
C VAL A 435 -15.64 12.42 -5.48
N ALA A 436 -14.34 12.58 -5.25
CA ALA A 436 -13.61 13.78 -5.67
C ALA A 436 -13.72 14.11 -7.17
N ARG A 437 -13.79 13.09 -8.05
CA ARG A 437 -13.98 13.30 -9.50
C ARG A 437 -15.39 13.73 -9.91
N ASP A 438 -16.37 13.59 -9.02
CA ASP A 438 -17.77 13.97 -9.25
C ASP A 438 -18.06 15.39 -8.73
N LYS A 439 -17.04 16.06 -8.16
CA LYS A 439 -17.09 17.35 -7.49
C LYS A 439 -16.22 18.37 -8.21
N ASN A 440 -16.37 19.64 -7.84
CA ASN A 440 -15.52 20.73 -8.34
C ASN A 440 -14.49 21.09 -7.28
N MET A 441 -13.24 21.20 -7.71
CA MET A 441 -12.08 21.43 -6.87
C MET A 441 -11.52 22.82 -7.11
N ALA A 442 -11.22 23.55 -6.04
CA ALA A 442 -10.51 24.82 -6.10
C ALA A 442 -9.28 24.79 -5.20
N VAL A 443 -8.14 25.26 -5.73
CA VAL A 443 -6.90 25.48 -4.99
C VAL A 443 -6.55 26.95 -5.07
N ILE A 444 -6.27 27.57 -3.94
CA ILE A 444 -5.83 28.96 -3.85
C ILE A 444 -4.48 28.99 -3.16
N LEU A 445 -3.49 29.63 -3.78
CA LEU A 445 -2.23 29.97 -3.16
C LEU A 445 -2.14 31.49 -3.01
N ALA A 446 -2.06 31.96 -1.77
CA ALA A 446 -1.89 33.36 -1.44
C ALA A 446 -0.45 33.65 -1.01
N ARG A 447 0.15 34.71 -1.55
CA ARG A 447 1.47 35.21 -1.15
C ARG A 447 1.40 36.70 -0.87
N THR A 448 2.19 37.09 0.11
CA THR A 448 2.40 38.50 0.48
C THR A 448 3.06 39.30 -0.65
N ALA A 449 3.97 38.68 -1.40
CA ALA A 449 4.63 39.22 -2.58
C ALA A 449 5.09 38.07 -3.51
N ILE A 450 5.48 38.39 -4.75
CA ILE A 450 6.10 37.43 -5.69
C ILE A 450 7.32 36.78 -5.01
N GLY A 451 7.42 35.44 -5.06
CA GLY A 451 8.49 34.68 -4.39
C GLY A 451 8.34 34.51 -2.87
N GLY A 452 7.35 35.17 -2.25
CA GLY A 452 7.05 35.03 -0.81
C GLY A 452 6.54 33.64 -0.43
N LYS A 453 6.56 33.31 0.87
CA LYS A 453 6.01 32.04 1.38
C LYS A 453 4.49 32.01 1.14
N ALA A 454 3.97 30.91 0.60
CA ALA A 454 2.54 30.76 0.35
C ALA A 454 1.77 30.23 1.56
N THR A 455 0.51 30.65 1.64
CA THR A 455 -0.55 29.94 2.35
C THR A 455 -1.50 29.36 1.30
N GLY A 456 -1.81 28.06 1.44
CA GLY A 456 -2.67 27.35 0.52
C GLY A 456 -4.04 27.07 1.14
N TRP A 457 -5.07 27.12 0.32
CA TRP A 457 -6.40 26.62 0.64
C TRP A 457 -6.85 25.63 -0.44
N PHE A 458 -7.58 24.60 -0.02
CA PHE A 458 -8.17 23.58 -0.87
C PHE A 458 -9.64 23.42 -0.51
N GLY A 459 -10.51 23.47 -1.52
CA GLY A 459 -11.93 23.20 -1.38
C GLY A 459 -12.42 22.22 -2.43
N LEU A 460 -13.43 21.45 -2.06
CA LEU A 460 -14.04 20.42 -2.90
C LEU A 460 -15.55 20.36 -2.60
N ILE A 461 -16.38 20.73 -3.58
CA ILE A 461 -17.86 20.75 -3.44
C ILE A 461 -18.59 19.99 -4.53
#